data_AF-E9HV20-F1
#
_entry.id   AF-E9HV20-F1
#
_cell.length_a   1.000
_cell.length_b   1.000
_cell.length_c   1.000
_cell.angle_alpha   90.00
_cell.angle_beta   90.00
_cell.angle_gamma   90.00
#
_symmetry.space_group_name_H-M   'P 1'
#
loop_
_entity.id
_entity.type
_entity.pdbx_description
1 polymer ?
#
loop_
_entity_poly.entity_id
_entity_poly.type
_entity_poly.pdbx_seq_one_letter_code
_entity_poly.pdbx_strand_id
1 'polypeptide(L)'
;MVQQLKASRSGTKGHMTRSIGLINGYANKVMNQQEANSLEVLEGKLKGLYETYVIASRDILEKLRASKATQEELDEEQTITLQTQDEILGARAIIKQKKQEWLDDERDRRLLTLFQATNQASNLAANQATKLREDLAEDVEVGNPEPIQEPEEDPNPTTPEQKIDLAVVDATPATEETDDVVEDVEPDATGSVNGPTRRTSLYIFYTAPYTVLRKEKEYEERLYPAQKWVKTQTESISKDSASSAMFWKLFNYISGQNDKKTKVPMTAPVSVFIEPGSGPNCESTFTMAFNVPAAFQDDTPQPTESDVTIEERPEFKVLARTYGGFSNDRVTQQERQNLFDSLAEEDKQLVNQTGPYYYAGYDPPFKLFYRRNEVWMIPQSELNLPLDAESQQHTTVAKPISSCDEKNESDN
;
A
#
# COMPACT_ATOMS: atom_id res chain seq x y z
N MET A 1 -45.52 -10.05 42.28
CA MET A 1 -45.03 -10.63 41.01
C MET A 1 -44.13 -9.65 40.23
N VAL A 2 -44.58 -8.42 39.91
CA VAL A 2 -43.76 -7.42 39.18
C VAL A 2 -42.45 -7.09 39.90
N GLN A 3 -42.48 -6.89 41.22
CA GLN A 3 -41.27 -6.61 42.01
C GLN A 3 -40.21 -7.72 41.95
N GLN A 4 -40.64 -8.99 41.91
CA GLN A 4 -39.71 -10.12 41.77
C GLN A 4 -39.04 -10.13 40.38
N LEU A 5 -39.78 -9.79 39.32
CA LEU A 5 -39.23 -9.65 37.97
C LEU A 5 -38.25 -8.48 37.87
N LYS A 6 -38.58 -7.34 38.47
CA LYS A 6 -37.67 -6.17 38.55
C LYS A 6 -36.36 -6.55 39.27
N ALA A 7 -36.44 -7.27 40.39
CA ALA A 7 -35.27 -7.74 41.12
C ALA A 7 -34.41 -8.70 40.28
N SER A 8 -35.03 -9.67 39.60
CA SER A 8 -34.34 -10.60 38.69
C SER A 8 -33.66 -9.86 37.53
N ARG A 9 -34.37 -8.93 36.87
CA ARG A 9 -33.81 -8.08 35.80
C ARG A 9 -32.62 -7.26 36.29
N SER A 10 -32.72 -6.69 37.50
CA SER A 10 -31.62 -5.92 38.11
C SER A 10 -30.37 -6.79 38.34
N GLY A 11 -30.55 -8.05 38.73
CA GLY A 11 -29.45 -9.03 38.82
C GLY A 11 -28.77 -9.22 37.46
N THR A 12 -29.55 -9.49 36.40
CA THR A 12 -29.05 -9.61 35.02
C THR A 12 -28.31 -8.35 34.57
N LYS A 13 -28.85 -7.16 34.86
CA LYS A 13 -28.20 -5.87 34.59
C LYS A 13 -26.84 -5.77 35.27
N GLY A 14 -26.72 -6.17 36.54
CA GLY A 14 -25.43 -6.19 37.24
C GLY A 14 -24.39 -7.10 36.58
N HIS A 15 -24.80 -8.24 36.03
CA HIS A 15 -23.90 -9.10 35.23
C HIS A 15 -23.49 -8.43 33.92
N MET A 16 -24.42 -7.74 33.22
CA MET A 16 -24.10 -6.99 32.01
C MET A 16 -23.11 -5.87 32.29
N THR A 17 -23.32 -5.06 33.33
CA THR A 17 -22.43 -3.96 33.71
C THR A 17 -21.00 -4.45 33.98
N ARG A 18 -20.83 -5.61 34.64
CA ARG A 18 -19.49 -6.23 34.80
C ARG A 18 -18.87 -6.62 33.47
N SER A 19 -19.63 -7.25 32.57
CA SER A 19 -19.15 -7.58 31.23
C SER A 19 -18.77 -6.34 30.42
N ILE A 20 -19.57 -5.27 30.49
CA ILE A 20 -19.30 -3.99 29.83
C ILE A 20 -18.01 -3.36 30.37
N GLY A 21 -17.80 -3.38 31.69
CA GLY A 21 -16.56 -2.89 32.29
C GLY A 21 -15.31 -3.61 31.78
N LEU A 22 -15.39 -4.94 31.62
CA LEU A 22 -14.30 -5.73 31.02
C LEU A 22 -14.08 -5.36 29.55
N ILE A 23 -15.15 -5.16 28.77
CA ILE A 23 -15.08 -4.75 27.35
C ILE A 23 -14.43 -3.36 27.22
N ASN A 24 -14.80 -2.41 28.08
CA ASN A 24 -14.22 -1.07 28.08
C ASN A 24 -12.70 -1.08 28.30
N GLY A 25 -12.18 -2.06 29.04
CA GLY A 25 -10.73 -2.25 29.21
C GLY A 25 -9.96 -2.55 27.92
N TYR A 26 -10.65 -2.92 26.83
CA TYR A 26 -10.03 -3.14 25.52
C TYR A 26 -9.99 -1.90 24.62
N ALA A 27 -10.70 -0.82 24.95
CA ALA A 27 -10.91 0.32 24.04
C ALA A 27 -9.60 0.87 23.45
N ASN A 28 -8.57 1.02 24.27
CA ASN A 28 -7.27 1.58 23.88
C ASN A 28 -6.15 0.54 23.84
N LYS A 29 -6.48 -0.75 23.87
CA LYS A 29 -5.49 -1.84 24.01
C LYS A 29 -5.26 -2.54 22.68
N VAL A 30 -4.01 -2.62 22.20
CA VAL A 30 -3.66 -3.53 21.10
C VAL A 30 -3.82 -4.96 21.59
N MET A 31 -4.68 -5.75 20.93
CA MET A 31 -5.01 -7.09 21.39
C MET A 31 -4.03 -8.11 20.83
N ASN A 32 -3.74 -9.15 21.60
CA ASN A 32 -3.17 -10.40 21.08
C ASN A 32 -4.27 -11.46 20.83
N GLN A 33 -3.88 -12.65 20.34
CA GLN A 33 -4.84 -13.71 20.01
C GLN A 33 -5.66 -14.19 21.21
N GLN A 34 -5.04 -14.30 22.40
CA GLN A 34 -5.74 -14.72 23.62
C GLN A 34 -6.78 -13.68 24.05
N GLU A 35 -6.45 -12.40 23.89
CA GLU A 35 -7.31 -11.27 24.18
C GLU A 35 -8.47 -11.16 23.19
N ALA A 36 -8.22 -11.39 21.90
CA ALA A 36 -9.27 -11.47 20.88
C ALA A 36 -10.28 -12.60 21.19
N ASN A 37 -9.79 -13.78 21.57
CA ASN A 37 -10.64 -14.90 22.00
C ASN A 37 -11.43 -14.55 23.27
N SER A 38 -10.80 -13.87 24.22
CA SER A 38 -11.45 -13.43 25.46
C SER A 38 -12.56 -12.42 25.19
N LEU A 39 -12.34 -11.49 24.26
CA LEU A 39 -13.35 -10.51 23.84
C LEU A 39 -14.55 -11.17 23.16
N GLU A 40 -14.34 -12.22 22.37
CA GLU A 40 -15.41 -13.00 21.75
C GLU A 40 -16.28 -13.73 22.79
N VAL A 41 -15.66 -14.32 23.82
CA VAL A 41 -16.38 -14.92 24.95
C VAL A 41 -17.20 -13.86 25.69
N LEU A 42 -16.64 -12.67 25.90
CA LEU A 42 -17.35 -11.55 26.52
C LEU A 42 -18.55 -11.08 25.68
N GLU A 43 -18.41 -11.01 24.36
CA GLU A 43 -19.51 -10.68 23.44
C GLU A 43 -20.65 -11.70 23.56
N GLY A 44 -20.35 -13.00 23.49
CA GLY A 44 -21.35 -14.07 23.61
C GLY A 44 -22.10 -14.00 24.95
N LYS A 45 -21.37 -13.80 26.05
CA LYS A 45 -21.94 -13.63 27.39
C LYS A 45 -22.83 -12.38 27.47
N LEU A 46 -22.36 -11.24 26.95
CA LEU A 46 -23.13 -9.99 26.96
C LEU A 46 -24.41 -10.13 26.14
N LYS A 47 -24.35 -10.80 24.98
CA LYS A 47 -25.53 -11.07 24.13
C LYS A 47 -26.58 -11.88 24.88
N GLY A 48 -26.21 -13.01 25.48
CA GLY A 48 -27.17 -13.86 26.21
C GLY A 48 -27.78 -13.17 27.42
N LEU A 49 -26.99 -12.38 28.16
CA LEU A 49 -27.48 -11.57 29.27
C LEU A 49 -28.47 -10.49 28.79
N TYR A 50 -28.17 -9.82 27.67
CA TYR A 50 -29.05 -8.79 27.11
C TYR A 50 -30.36 -9.37 26.58
N GLU A 51 -30.33 -10.53 25.93
CA GLU A 51 -31.56 -11.23 25.51
C GLU A 51 -32.46 -11.55 26.71
N THR A 52 -31.87 -12.07 27.79
CA THR A 52 -32.58 -12.33 29.05
C THR A 52 -33.17 -11.04 29.64
N TYR A 53 -32.40 -9.95 29.63
CA TYR A 53 -32.84 -8.64 30.13
C TYR A 53 -34.01 -8.08 29.33
N VAL A 54 -33.99 -8.18 28.00
CA VAL A 54 -35.07 -7.70 27.12
C VAL A 54 -36.37 -8.46 27.36
N ILE A 55 -36.29 -9.80 27.51
CA ILE A 55 -37.47 -10.63 27.83
C ILE A 55 -38.05 -10.20 29.17
N ALA A 56 -37.23 -10.10 30.22
CA ALA A 56 -37.69 -9.67 31.54
C ALA A 56 -38.30 -8.26 31.53
N SER A 57 -37.71 -7.32 30.77
CA SER A 57 -38.22 -5.95 30.64
C SER A 57 -39.57 -5.89 29.94
N ARG A 58 -39.78 -6.73 28.91
CA ARG A 58 -41.07 -6.87 28.23
C ARG A 58 -42.13 -7.41 29.19
N ASP A 59 -41.83 -8.48 29.93
CA ASP A 59 -42.76 -9.08 30.88
C ASP A 59 -43.15 -8.10 32.01
N ILE A 60 -42.21 -7.27 32.47
CA ILE A 60 -42.46 -6.21 33.45
C ILE A 60 -43.45 -5.19 32.89
N LEU A 61 -43.21 -4.68 31.67
CA LEU A 61 -44.09 -3.70 31.02
C LEU A 61 -45.50 -4.27 30.76
N GLU A 62 -45.60 -5.53 30.30
CA GLU A 62 -46.89 -6.19 30.09
C GLU A 62 -47.68 -6.33 31.39
N LYS A 63 -47.02 -6.74 32.48
CA LYS A 63 -47.68 -6.88 33.78
C LYS A 63 -48.07 -5.56 34.40
N LEU A 64 -47.27 -4.50 34.23
CA LEU A 64 -47.61 -3.14 34.68
C LEU A 64 -48.85 -2.62 33.95
N ARG A 65 -48.93 -2.82 32.62
CA ARG A 65 -50.13 -2.48 31.85
C ARG A 65 -51.35 -3.27 32.31
N ALA A 66 -51.20 -4.58 32.54
CA ALA A 66 -52.28 -5.44 33.02
C ALA A 66 -52.77 -5.05 34.42
N SER A 67 -51.88 -4.51 35.28
CA SER A 67 -52.25 -4.00 36.61
C SER A 67 -52.73 -2.55 36.62
N LYS A 68 -52.91 -1.91 35.45
CA LYS A 68 -53.29 -0.49 35.31
C LYS A 68 -52.33 0.46 36.05
N ALA A 69 -51.02 0.22 35.93
CA ALA A 69 -49.98 1.13 36.41
C ALA A 69 -50.15 2.54 35.82
N THR A 70 -49.63 3.54 36.52
CA THR A 70 -49.66 4.93 36.07
C THR A 70 -48.79 5.13 34.82
N GLN A 71 -49.05 6.21 34.07
CA GLN A 71 -48.23 6.54 32.90
C GLN A 71 -46.77 6.83 33.32
N GLU A 72 -46.58 7.49 34.46
CA GLU A 72 -45.26 7.79 35.02
C GLU A 72 -44.45 6.49 35.30
N GLU A 73 -45.06 5.49 35.93
CA GLU A 73 -44.41 4.19 36.18
C GLU A 73 -44.04 3.44 34.89
N LEU A 74 -44.83 3.61 33.82
CA LEU A 74 -44.53 3.01 32.51
C LEU A 74 -43.37 3.75 31.81
N ASP A 75 -43.35 5.08 31.88
CA ASP A 75 -42.31 5.91 31.28
C ASP A 75 -40.95 5.72 31.99
N GLU A 76 -40.95 5.56 33.32
CA GLU A 76 -39.75 5.20 34.09
C GLU A 76 -39.16 3.86 33.64
N GLU A 77 -40.00 2.84 33.47
CA GLU A 77 -39.56 1.51 33.04
C GLU A 77 -39.05 1.49 31.59
N GLN A 78 -39.65 2.29 30.71
CA GLN A 78 -39.14 2.51 29.36
C GLN A 78 -37.79 3.23 29.38
N THR A 79 -37.63 4.24 30.23
CA THR A 79 -36.38 5.00 30.38
C THR A 79 -35.23 4.10 30.82
N ILE A 80 -35.45 3.25 31.83
CA ILE A 80 -34.44 2.27 32.30
C ILE A 80 -34.01 1.31 31.19
N THR A 81 -34.97 0.89 30.36
CA THR A 81 -34.72 -0.02 29.23
C THR A 81 -33.86 0.67 28.15
N LEU A 82 -34.20 1.92 27.80
CA LEU A 82 -33.47 2.71 26.82
C LEU A 82 -32.03 3.02 27.26
N GLN A 83 -31.84 3.43 28.52
CA GLN A 83 -30.51 3.64 29.10
C GLN A 83 -29.66 2.36 29.03
N THR A 84 -30.25 1.22 29.36
CA THR A 84 -29.54 -0.06 29.27
C THR A 84 -29.22 -0.44 27.83
N GLN A 85 -30.10 -0.14 26.88
CA GLN A 85 -29.83 -0.34 25.47
C GLN A 85 -28.64 0.50 24.99
N ASP A 86 -28.53 1.75 25.43
CA ASP A 86 -27.43 2.65 25.06
C ASP A 86 -26.08 2.13 25.55
N GLU A 87 -25.99 1.69 26.81
CA GLU A 87 -24.77 1.05 27.35
C GLU A 87 -24.33 -0.18 26.53
N ILE A 88 -25.31 -1.00 26.10
CA ILE A 88 -25.07 -2.19 25.29
C ILE A 88 -24.59 -1.81 23.88
N LEU A 89 -25.14 -0.76 23.30
CA LEU A 89 -24.70 -0.23 22.01
C LEU A 89 -23.26 0.28 22.08
N GLY A 90 -22.89 1.00 23.16
CA GLY A 90 -21.52 1.43 23.41
C GLY A 90 -20.53 0.26 23.48
N ALA A 91 -20.85 -0.76 24.29
CA ALA A 91 -20.00 -1.96 24.40
C ALA A 91 -19.87 -2.73 23.08
N ARG A 92 -20.97 -2.84 22.31
CA ARG A 92 -20.96 -3.46 20.97
C ARG A 92 -20.11 -2.68 19.97
N ALA A 93 -20.10 -1.34 20.07
CA ALA A 93 -19.26 -0.50 19.22
C ALA A 93 -17.77 -0.79 19.47
N ILE A 94 -17.36 -0.90 20.74
CA ILE A 94 -15.99 -1.28 21.12
C ILE A 94 -15.66 -2.69 20.61
N ILE A 95 -16.51 -3.69 20.85
CA ILE A 95 -16.29 -5.05 20.36
C ILE A 95 -16.07 -5.06 18.84
N LYS A 96 -16.96 -4.37 18.10
CA LYS A 96 -16.89 -4.30 16.64
C LYS A 96 -15.59 -3.64 16.18
N GLN A 97 -15.21 -2.51 16.79
CA GLN A 97 -13.97 -1.81 16.49
C GLN A 97 -12.76 -2.70 16.75
N LYS A 98 -12.65 -3.28 17.95
CA LYS A 98 -11.49 -4.08 18.34
C LYS A 98 -11.38 -5.39 17.55
N LYS A 99 -12.50 -6.05 17.23
CA LYS A 99 -12.50 -7.20 16.32
C LYS A 99 -12.00 -6.82 14.93
N GLN A 100 -12.37 -5.64 14.43
CA GLN A 100 -11.89 -5.16 13.14
C GLN A 100 -10.39 -4.87 13.17
N GLU A 101 -9.91 -4.13 14.17
CA GLU A 101 -8.48 -3.85 14.35
C GLU A 101 -7.65 -5.14 14.47
N TRP A 102 -8.12 -6.13 15.25
CA TRP A 102 -7.45 -7.44 15.34
C TRP A 102 -7.43 -8.19 14.02
N LEU A 103 -8.54 -8.19 13.27
CA LEU A 103 -8.59 -8.84 11.96
C LEU A 103 -7.67 -8.16 10.95
N ASP A 104 -7.52 -6.84 11.01
CA ASP A 104 -6.64 -6.09 10.12
C ASP A 104 -5.16 -6.31 10.50
N ASP A 105 -4.81 -6.29 11.78
CA ASP A 105 -3.47 -6.62 12.29
C ASP A 105 -3.08 -8.10 12.00
N GLU A 106 -4.02 -9.03 12.16
CA GLU A 106 -3.81 -10.44 11.81
C GLU A 106 -3.67 -10.65 10.29
N ARG A 107 -4.40 -9.86 9.48
CA ARG A 107 -4.22 -9.84 8.03
C ARG A 107 -2.83 -9.32 7.67
N ASP A 108 -2.39 -8.22 8.28
CA ASP A 108 -1.09 -7.62 8.02
C ASP A 108 0.05 -8.58 8.39
N ARG A 109 -0.04 -9.26 9.54
CA ARG A 109 0.90 -10.32 9.92
C ARG A 109 0.93 -11.48 8.92
N ARG A 110 -0.24 -11.95 8.48
CA ARG A 110 -0.32 -13.06 7.51
C ARG A 110 0.19 -12.64 6.14
N LEU A 111 -0.08 -11.41 5.73
CA LEU A 111 0.41 -10.86 4.47
C LEU A 111 1.92 -10.72 4.48
N LEU A 112 2.50 -10.22 5.57
CA LEU A 112 3.94 -10.17 5.76
C LEU A 112 4.54 -11.58 5.68
N THR A 113 3.91 -12.56 6.32
CA THR A 113 4.37 -13.96 6.31
C THR A 113 4.25 -14.61 4.92
N LEU A 114 3.10 -14.46 4.25
CA LEU A 114 2.87 -14.97 2.89
C LEU A 114 3.81 -14.32 1.90
N PHE A 115 4.05 -13.02 2.04
CA PHE A 115 4.97 -12.27 1.22
C PHE A 115 6.42 -12.74 1.43
N GLN A 116 6.86 -12.90 2.68
CA GLN A 116 8.17 -13.48 3.01
C GLN A 116 8.35 -14.88 2.42
N ALA A 117 7.34 -15.73 2.53
CA ALA A 117 7.36 -17.08 1.96
C ALA A 117 7.43 -17.07 0.43
N THR A 118 6.69 -16.15 -0.22
CA THR A 118 6.71 -16.00 -1.69
C THR A 118 8.09 -15.53 -2.14
N ASN A 119 8.69 -14.55 -1.47
CA ASN A 119 10.04 -14.07 -1.79
C ASN A 119 11.09 -15.16 -1.63
N GLN A 120 11.01 -15.95 -0.55
CA GLN A 120 11.92 -17.08 -0.36
C GLN A 120 11.80 -18.08 -1.53
N ALA A 121 10.57 -18.41 -1.94
CA ALA A 121 10.32 -19.30 -3.07
C ALA A 121 10.86 -18.72 -4.40
N SER A 122 10.65 -17.43 -4.66
CA SER A 122 11.19 -16.75 -5.85
C SER A 122 12.72 -16.73 -5.88
N ASN A 123 13.37 -16.46 -4.75
CA ASN A 123 14.83 -16.48 -4.64
C ASN A 123 15.39 -17.90 -4.85
N LEU A 124 14.72 -18.91 -4.30
CA LEU A 124 15.07 -20.33 -4.54
C LEU A 124 14.97 -20.69 -6.02
N ALA A 125 13.89 -20.28 -6.69
CA ALA A 125 13.69 -20.54 -8.12
C ALA A 125 14.75 -19.83 -8.99
N ALA A 126 15.08 -18.58 -8.67
CA ALA A 126 16.13 -17.82 -9.37
C ALA A 126 17.51 -18.47 -9.22
N ASN A 127 17.84 -18.93 -8.01
CA ASN A 127 19.10 -19.64 -7.74
C ASN A 127 19.17 -20.97 -8.49
N GLN A 128 18.06 -21.73 -8.55
CA GLN A 128 17.99 -22.97 -9.33
C GLN A 128 18.13 -22.72 -10.83
N ALA A 129 17.49 -21.67 -11.37
CA ALA A 129 17.60 -21.31 -12.77
C ALA A 129 19.02 -20.86 -13.14
N THR A 130 19.71 -20.17 -12.24
CA THR A 130 21.11 -19.77 -12.42
C THR A 130 22.02 -20.99 -12.46
N LYS A 131 21.84 -21.91 -11.51
CA LYS A 131 22.60 -23.16 -11.48
C LYS A 131 22.39 -24.02 -12.74
N LEU A 132 21.15 -24.15 -13.20
CA LEU A 132 20.84 -24.86 -14.45
C LEU A 132 21.51 -24.21 -15.67
N ARG A 133 21.65 -22.88 -15.69
CA ARG A 133 22.37 -22.17 -16.77
C ARG A 133 23.88 -22.39 -16.72
N GLU A 134 24.46 -22.44 -15.52
CA GLU A 134 25.88 -22.76 -15.34
C GLU A 134 26.17 -24.21 -15.76
N ASP A 135 25.34 -25.17 -15.33
CA ASP A 135 25.45 -26.57 -15.72
C ASP A 135 25.31 -26.77 -17.25
N LEU A 136 24.41 -26.02 -17.92
CA LEU A 136 24.24 -26.04 -19.39
C LEU A 136 25.39 -25.34 -20.14
N ALA A 137 26.10 -24.41 -19.51
CA ALA A 137 27.23 -23.72 -20.12
C ALA A 137 28.52 -24.56 -20.06
N GLU A 138 28.65 -25.49 -19.11
CA GLU A 138 29.75 -26.45 -19.05
C GLU A 138 29.71 -27.52 -20.15
N ASP A 139 28.52 -27.82 -20.71
CA ASP A 139 28.35 -28.82 -21.77
C ASP A 139 28.66 -28.29 -23.20
N VAL A 140 29.04 -27.01 -23.35
CA VAL A 140 29.45 -26.41 -24.64
C VAL A 140 30.98 -26.25 -24.69
N GLU A 141 31.70 -27.37 -24.82
CA GLU A 141 33.08 -27.34 -25.33
C GLU A 141 33.04 -26.93 -26.82
N VAL A 142 33.23 -25.64 -27.08
CA VAL A 142 33.51 -25.13 -28.43
C VAL A 142 34.89 -25.66 -28.84
N GLY A 143 34.89 -26.59 -29.79
CA GLY A 143 36.10 -27.04 -30.48
C GLY A 143 36.87 -25.85 -31.06
N ASN A 144 38.11 -25.70 -30.61
CA ASN A 144 39.03 -24.64 -30.98
C ASN A 144 39.37 -24.74 -32.50
N PRO A 145 39.15 -23.72 -33.34
CA PRO A 145 39.67 -23.73 -34.70
C PRO A 145 41.19 -23.49 -34.70
N GLU A 146 41.92 -24.24 -35.53
CA GLU A 146 43.38 -24.22 -35.65
C GLU A 146 43.96 -22.80 -35.90
N PRO A 147 45.15 -22.47 -35.34
CA PRO A 147 45.80 -21.20 -35.61
C PRO A 147 46.57 -21.21 -36.94
N ILE A 148 46.39 -20.15 -37.73
CA ILE A 148 47.16 -19.85 -38.94
C ILE A 148 48.61 -19.52 -38.54
N GLN A 149 49.56 -20.19 -39.20
CA GLN A 149 51.01 -19.98 -38.99
C GLN A 149 51.50 -18.69 -39.66
N GLU A 150 52.22 -17.85 -38.93
CA GLU A 150 53.14 -16.85 -39.49
C GLU A 150 54.61 -17.29 -39.24
N PRO A 151 55.55 -16.99 -40.17
CA PRO A 151 56.87 -17.61 -40.18
C PRO A 151 57.87 -16.93 -39.23
N GLU A 152 58.86 -17.74 -38.86
CA GLU A 152 59.91 -17.55 -37.85
C GLU A 152 60.89 -16.38 -38.10
N GLU A 153 61.32 -15.73 -37.01
CA GLU A 153 62.72 -15.31 -36.81
C GLU A 153 63.16 -15.56 -35.34
N ASP A 154 64.31 -16.22 -35.19
CA ASP A 154 65.05 -16.62 -33.97
C ASP A 154 66.31 -15.71 -33.82
N PRO A 155 67.16 -15.69 -32.74
CA PRO A 155 67.03 -16.04 -31.32
C PRO A 155 67.49 -14.93 -30.32
N ASN A 156 66.83 -14.88 -29.15
CA ASN A 156 67.44 -14.87 -27.79
C ASN A 156 68.14 -13.57 -27.23
N PRO A 157 68.49 -13.48 -25.92
CA PRO A 157 67.66 -12.87 -24.88
C PRO A 157 68.43 -11.89 -23.96
N THR A 158 67.75 -11.06 -23.14
CA THR A 158 68.24 -10.75 -21.78
C THR A 158 67.16 -10.07 -20.92
N THR A 159 66.68 -10.80 -19.91
CA THR A 159 66.10 -10.26 -18.66
C THR A 159 67.26 -9.86 -17.71
N PRO A 160 67.07 -9.05 -16.63
CA PRO A 160 66.19 -9.41 -15.51
C PRO A 160 65.41 -8.26 -14.81
N GLU A 161 64.21 -8.66 -14.36
CA GLU A 161 63.56 -8.40 -13.07
C GLU A 161 63.76 -7.08 -12.31
N GLN A 162 62.65 -6.40 -11.98
CA GLN A 162 62.50 -5.72 -10.70
C GLN A 162 61.10 -5.94 -10.08
N LYS A 163 61.14 -6.19 -8.78
CA LYS A 163 60.12 -6.64 -7.83
C LYS A 163 59.87 -5.49 -6.85
N ILE A 164 58.64 -5.04 -6.61
CA ILE A 164 58.29 -4.20 -5.44
C ILE A 164 56.90 -4.56 -4.90
N ASP A 165 56.81 -4.42 -3.57
CA ASP A 165 56.01 -5.13 -2.58
C ASP A 165 54.55 -4.70 -2.36
N LEU A 166 53.86 -5.66 -1.74
CA LEU A 166 52.60 -5.62 -1.01
C LEU A 166 52.71 -4.75 0.26
N ALA A 167 51.70 -3.93 0.56
CA ALA A 167 51.48 -3.40 1.90
C ALA A 167 49.99 -3.44 2.28
N VAL A 168 49.73 -4.16 3.37
CA VAL A 168 48.48 -4.33 4.10
C VAL A 168 48.38 -3.22 5.15
N VAL A 169 47.18 -2.67 5.40
CA VAL A 169 46.85 -2.02 6.68
C VAL A 169 45.42 -2.34 7.09
N ASP A 170 45.30 -2.56 8.39
CA ASP A 170 44.30 -3.30 9.15
C ASP A 170 43.15 -2.40 9.65
N ALA A 171 42.07 -3.05 10.06
CA ALA A 171 40.84 -2.47 10.58
C ALA A 171 40.91 -2.09 12.08
N THR A 172 40.04 -1.19 12.54
CA THR A 172 39.19 -1.38 13.76
C THR A 172 38.19 -0.22 13.97
N PRO A 173 37.01 -0.48 14.61
CA PRO A 173 35.91 0.48 14.76
C PRO A 173 35.81 1.08 16.18
N ALA A 174 35.04 2.17 16.34
CA ALA A 174 34.61 2.68 17.64
C ALA A 174 33.16 3.20 17.59
N THR A 175 32.40 2.78 18.61
CA THR A 175 31.04 3.13 19.02
C THR A 175 30.99 4.44 19.81
N GLU A 176 29.87 5.18 19.77
CA GLU A 176 29.24 5.77 20.97
C GLU A 176 27.83 6.32 20.69
N GLU A 177 26.93 6.04 21.63
CA GLU A 177 25.55 6.53 21.76
C GLU A 177 25.53 7.94 22.35
N THR A 178 24.52 8.76 22.00
CA THR A 178 23.87 9.68 22.96
C THR A 178 22.41 9.93 22.57
N ASP A 179 21.53 9.68 23.53
CA ASP A 179 20.14 10.14 23.62
C ASP A 179 20.05 11.68 23.57
N ASP A 180 19.01 12.22 22.95
CA ASP A 180 18.46 13.51 23.38
C ASP A 180 16.95 13.61 23.13
N VAL A 181 16.27 14.03 24.18
CA VAL A 181 14.83 14.22 24.37
C VAL A 181 14.41 15.56 23.75
N VAL A 182 13.31 15.60 22.98
CA VAL A 182 12.67 16.87 22.61
C VAL A 182 11.18 16.81 22.94
N GLU A 183 10.77 17.76 23.78
CA GLU A 183 9.43 17.98 24.33
C GLU A 183 8.39 18.36 23.26
N ASP A 184 7.16 17.91 23.51
CA ASP A 184 5.94 18.29 22.81
C ASP A 184 5.65 19.80 22.97
N VAL A 185 5.42 20.50 21.85
CA VAL A 185 4.86 21.85 21.83
C VAL A 185 3.59 21.84 20.99
N GLU A 186 2.44 21.95 21.65
CA GLU A 186 1.16 22.31 21.00
C GLU A 186 1.21 23.77 20.49
N PRO A 187 0.54 24.08 19.36
CA PRO A 187 -0.02 25.41 19.18
C PRO A 187 -1.55 25.38 19.15
N ASP A 188 -2.04 26.28 20.00
CA ASP A 188 -3.37 26.80 20.24
C ASP A 188 -4.24 27.05 18.98
N ALA A 189 -5.55 26.91 19.20
CA ALA A 189 -6.59 26.99 18.20
C ALA A 189 -7.05 28.44 17.94
N THR A 190 -7.09 28.87 16.68
CA THR A 190 -8.05 29.90 16.23
C THR A 190 -8.57 29.64 14.81
N GLY A 191 -9.75 28.99 14.75
CA GLY A 191 -10.86 29.30 13.85
C GLY A 191 -10.70 29.21 12.32
N SER A 192 -11.13 28.09 11.73
CA SER A 192 -11.97 28.14 10.51
C SER A 192 -12.92 26.93 10.46
N VAL A 193 -14.20 27.23 10.31
CA VAL A 193 -15.33 26.30 10.42
C VAL A 193 -15.54 25.58 9.09
N ASN A 194 -15.32 24.27 9.06
CA ASN A 194 -16.03 23.30 8.22
C ASN A 194 -15.89 21.90 8.86
N GLY A 195 -16.88 21.52 9.68
CA GLY A 195 -16.88 20.23 10.36
C GLY A 195 -17.15 19.05 9.42
N PRO A 196 -16.59 17.85 9.69
CA PRO A 196 -16.84 16.69 8.87
C PRO A 196 -18.16 16.03 9.29
N THR A 197 -19.19 16.17 8.46
CA THR A 197 -20.36 15.30 8.54
C THR A 197 -20.13 14.00 7.76
N ARG A 198 -20.39 12.89 8.46
CA ARG A 198 -20.56 11.48 8.03
C ARG A 198 -19.31 10.59 8.05
N ARG A 199 -19.38 9.60 8.95
CA ARG A 199 -18.57 8.38 9.04
C ARG A 199 -18.03 7.89 7.70
N THR A 200 -16.71 7.93 7.55
CA THR A 200 -15.96 7.19 6.52
C THR A 200 -14.61 6.76 7.11
N SER A 201 -14.35 5.45 7.07
CA SER A 201 -13.05 4.75 7.16
C SER A 201 -11.99 5.29 8.14
N LEU A 202 -11.69 4.52 9.19
CA LEU A 202 -10.56 4.73 10.09
C LEU A 202 -9.24 4.26 9.43
N TYR A 203 -8.84 4.95 8.36
CA TYR A 203 -7.47 4.99 7.84
C TYR A 203 -7.30 6.43 7.37
N ILE A 204 -6.48 7.24 8.06
CA ILE A 204 -6.04 8.52 7.49
C ILE A 204 -5.01 8.15 6.41
N PHE A 205 -5.48 7.83 5.21
CA PHE A 205 -4.60 7.82 4.06
C PHE A 205 -4.30 9.28 3.75
N TYR A 206 -3.04 9.69 3.91
CA TYR A 206 -2.56 10.89 3.26
C TYR A 206 -2.72 10.66 1.76
N THR A 207 -3.62 11.42 1.13
CA THR A 207 -3.85 11.31 -0.30
C THR A 207 -3.06 12.35 -1.04
N ALA A 208 -2.42 11.99 -2.14
CA ALA A 208 -1.79 12.95 -3.04
C ALA A 208 -2.83 14.02 -3.42
N PRO A 209 -2.56 15.31 -3.14
CA PRO A 209 -3.54 16.36 -3.38
C PRO A 209 -3.74 16.57 -4.88
N TYR A 210 -4.96 16.88 -5.27
CA TYR A 210 -5.29 17.32 -6.63
C TYR A 210 -6.52 18.23 -6.59
N THR A 211 -6.66 19.03 -7.65
CA THR A 211 -7.87 19.81 -7.92
C THR A 211 -8.60 19.20 -9.11
N VAL A 212 -9.90 18.96 -8.98
CA VAL A 212 -10.74 18.55 -10.13
C VAL A 212 -11.05 19.80 -10.95
N LEU A 213 -10.52 19.86 -12.18
CA LEU A 213 -10.76 20.97 -13.10
C LEU A 213 -12.10 20.80 -13.82
N ARG A 214 -12.37 19.58 -14.26
CA ARG A 214 -13.62 19.20 -14.95
C ARG A 214 -14.05 17.82 -14.53
N LYS A 215 -15.36 17.63 -14.36
CA LYS A 215 -15.97 16.34 -14.03
C LYS A 215 -16.98 15.95 -15.09
N GLU A 216 -16.65 14.90 -15.83
CA GLU A 216 -17.53 14.28 -16.79
C GLU A 216 -18.23 13.06 -16.18
N LYS A 217 -19.15 12.47 -16.93
CA LYS A 217 -19.89 11.29 -16.47
C LYS A 217 -18.97 10.09 -16.17
N GLU A 218 -17.96 9.89 -17.02
CA GLU A 218 -17.13 8.67 -17.05
C GLU A 218 -15.66 8.90 -16.64
N TYR A 219 -15.23 10.16 -16.53
CA TYR A 219 -13.86 10.55 -16.17
C TYR A 219 -13.79 11.94 -15.53
N GLU A 220 -12.64 12.29 -14.96
CA GLU A 220 -12.34 13.61 -14.41
C GLU A 220 -11.04 14.15 -15.01
N GLU A 221 -11.00 15.45 -15.32
CA GLU A 221 -9.74 16.17 -15.55
C GLU A 221 -9.25 16.70 -14.20
N ARG A 222 -8.01 16.35 -13.83
CA ARG A 222 -7.41 16.71 -12.54
C ARG A 222 -6.07 17.39 -12.73
N LEU A 223 -5.78 18.37 -11.88
CA LEU A 223 -4.49 19.03 -11.74
C LEU A 223 -3.82 18.55 -10.45
N TYR A 224 -2.65 17.92 -10.58
CA TYR A 224 -1.80 17.56 -9.47
C TYR A 224 -0.72 18.64 -9.30
N PRO A 225 -0.56 19.26 -8.12
CA PRO A 225 0.48 20.25 -7.89
C PRO A 225 1.86 19.60 -7.89
N ALA A 226 2.90 20.41 -8.10
CA ALA A 226 4.28 19.95 -8.00
C ALA A 226 4.59 19.41 -6.60
N GLN A 227 5.12 18.20 -6.51
CA GLN A 227 5.44 17.53 -5.25
C GLN A 227 6.58 16.53 -5.42
N LYS A 228 7.30 16.25 -4.33
CA LYS A 228 8.25 15.15 -4.25
C LYS A 228 7.53 13.81 -4.13
N TRP A 229 8.03 12.84 -4.88
CA TRP A 229 7.63 11.44 -4.82
C TRP A 229 8.87 10.58 -4.60
N VAL A 230 8.74 9.49 -3.87
CA VAL A 230 9.77 8.45 -3.87
C VAL A 230 9.42 7.44 -4.95
N LYS A 231 10.36 7.12 -5.83
CA LYS A 231 10.14 6.24 -6.98
C LYS A 231 11.19 5.13 -7.08
N THR A 232 10.79 4.06 -7.76
CA THR A 232 11.69 3.01 -8.25
C THR A 232 11.21 2.60 -9.64
N GLN A 233 12.14 2.12 -10.46
CA GLN A 233 11.90 1.83 -11.86
C GLN A 233 12.43 0.44 -12.21
N THR A 234 11.73 -0.25 -13.10
CA THR A 234 12.18 -1.54 -13.64
C THR A 234 11.62 -1.76 -15.04
N GLU A 235 12.35 -2.53 -15.83
CA GLU A 235 11.89 -3.03 -17.13
C GLU A 235 11.35 -4.44 -16.93
N SER A 236 10.14 -4.71 -17.46
CA SER A 236 9.54 -6.03 -17.38
C SER A 236 8.46 -6.19 -18.45
N ILE A 237 8.06 -7.43 -18.74
CA ILE A 237 6.96 -7.73 -19.67
C ILE A 237 5.59 -7.44 -19.02
N SER A 238 5.50 -7.50 -17.68
CA SER A 238 4.23 -7.34 -16.96
C SER A 238 4.38 -6.44 -15.73
N LYS A 239 3.45 -5.49 -15.60
CA LYS A 239 3.35 -4.63 -14.41
C LYS A 239 2.98 -5.49 -13.21
N ASP A 240 2.08 -6.45 -13.36
CA ASP A 240 1.65 -7.33 -12.27
C ASP A 240 2.83 -8.14 -11.67
N SER A 241 3.73 -8.68 -12.51
CA SER A 241 4.92 -9.39 -12.01
C SER A 241 5.94 -8.47 -11.34
N ALA A 242 6.09 -7.25 -11.87
CA ALA A 242 7.06 -6.28 -11.36
C ALA A 242 6.58 -5.54 -10.09
N SER A 243 5.26 -5.35 -9.93
CA SER A 243 4.66 -4.47 -8.92
C SER A 243 5.07 -4.82 -7.50
N SER A 244 5.16 -6.11 -7.18
CA SER A 244 5.47 -6.57 -5.83
C SER A 244 6.88 -6.15 -5.40
N ALA A 245 7.89 -6.42 -6.23
CA ALA A 245 9.27 -6.05 -5.93
C ALA A 245 9.44 -4.52 -5.81
N MET A 246 8.87 -3.76 -6.76
CA MET A 246 8.89 -2.30 -6.70
C MET A 246 8.24 -1.75 -5.43
N PHE A 247 7.06 -2.27 -5.06
CA PHE A 247 6.33 -1.81 -3.87
C PHE A 247 7.18 -1.97 -2.61
N TRP A 248 7.90 -3.08 -2.46
CA TRP A 248 8.67 -3.33 -1.25
C TRP A 248 9.93 -2.48 -1.11
N LYS A 249 10.57 -2.11 -2.21
CA LYS A 249 11.65 -1.11 -2.18
C LYS A 249 11.15 0.21 -1.60
N LEU A 250 10.02 0.70 -2.10
CA LEU A 250 9.39 1.93 -1.60
C LEU A 250 8.85 1.77 -0.18
N PHE A 251 8.27 0.60 0.14
CA PHE A 251 7.77 0.30 1.47
C PHE A 251 8.88 0.28 2.53
N ASN A 252 10.04 -0.28 2.19
CA ASN A 252 11.20 -0.29 3.07
C ASN A 252 11.72 1.14 3.30
N TYR A 253 11.80 1.96 2.25
CA TYR A 253 12.15 3.38 2.37
C TYR A 253 11.25 4.09 3.39
N ILE A 254 9.92 4.01 3.24
CA ILE A 254 8.99 4.66 4.18
C ILE A 254 8.99 4.00 5.57
N SER A 255 9.48 2.76 5.69
CA SER A 255 9.61 2.04 6.97
C SER A 255 10.88 2.37 7.74
N GLY A 256 11.78 3.19 7.18
CA GLY A 256 13.03 3.62 7.83
C GLY A 256 14.31 3.26 7.08
N GLN A 257 14.23 2.67 5.87
CA GLN A 257 15.40 2.46 5.00
C GLN A 257 15.74 3.75 4.22
N ASN A 258 16.00 4.80 4.99
CA ASN A 258 16.45 6.11 4.53
C ASN A 258 17.61 6.58 5.43
N ASP A 259 18.29 7.65 5.01
CA ASP A 259 19.43 8.27 5.68
C ASP A 259 19.12 8.67 7.14
N LYS A 260 17.89 9.11 7.41
CA LYS A 260 17.41 9.55 8.73
C LYS A 260 16.79 8.45 9.59
N LYS A 261 16.74 7.20 9.10
CA LYS A 261 16.07 6.07 9.78
C LYS A 261 14.63 6.38 10.24
N THR A 262 13.96 7.31 9.58
CA THR A 262 12.67 7.85 10.01
C THR A 262 11.54 7.18 9.25
N LYS A 263 10.43 6.91 9.94
CA LYS A 263 9.22 6.37 9.31
C LYS A 263 8.44 7.48 8.62
N VAL A 264 8.19 7.30 7.32
CA VAL A 264 7.34 8.18 6.52
C VAL A 264 5.94 7.57 6.42
N PRO A 265 4.85 8.31 6.68
CA PRO A 265 3.49 7.78 6.52
C PRO A 265 3.20 7.28 5.11
N MET A 266 2.52 6.13 5.01
CA MET A 266 2.03 5.61 3.73
C MET A 266 0.98 6.55 3.12
N THR A 267 1.05 6.75 1.80
CA THR A 267 0.11 7.58 1.04
C THR A 267 -0.68 6.79 0.01
N ALA A 268 -1.82 7.32 -0.41
CA ALA A 268 -2.54 6.85 -1.58
C ALA A 268 -2.64 7.93 -2.67
N PRO A 269 -2.71 7.57 -3.95
CA PRO A 269 -2.55 6.22 -4.48
C PRO A 269 -1.09 5.77 -4.53
N VAL A 270 -0.88 4.46 -4.64
CA VAL A 270 0.32 3.91 -5.25
C VAL A 270 0.18 4.11 -6.77
N SER A 271 1.03 4.96 -7.34
CA SER A 271 1.04 5.22 -8.77
C SER A 271 2.08 4.34 -9.48
N VAL A 272 1.75 3.86 -10.67
CA VAL A 272 2.70 3.21 -11.58
C VAL A 272 2.57 3.88 -12.93
N PHE A 273 3.61 4.61 -13.34
CA PHE A 273 3.76 5.10 -14.70
C PHE A 273 4.21 3.95 -15.59
N ILE A 274 3.52 3.76 -16.70
CA ILE A 274 3.74 2.66 -17.62
C ILE A 274 4.12 3.25 -18.96
N GLU A 275 5.32 2.97 -19.42
CA GLU A 275 5.82 3.31 -20.74
C GLU A 275 5.84 2.02 -21.58
N PRO A 276 4.84 1.83 -22.46
CA PRO A 276 4.72 0.59 -23.22
C PRO A 276 5.93 0.39 -24.13
N GLY A 277 6.47 -0.83 -24.15
CA GLY A 277 7.45 -1.26 -25.14
C GLY A 277 6.88 -1.28 -26.57
N SER A 278 7.76 -1.40 -27.56
CA SER A 278 7.40 -1.35 -29.00
C SER A 278 6.46 -2.48 -29.48
N GLY A 279 6.19 -3.49 -28.65
CA GLY A 279 5.37 -4.64 -28.98
C GLY A 279 4.97 -5.46 -27.74
N PRO A 280 4.09 -6.46 -27.90
CA PRO A 280 3.51 -7.22 -26.78
C PRO A 280 4.52 -8.11 -26.03
N ASN A 281 5.65 -8.43 -26.68
CA ASN A 281 6.75 -9.20 -26.08
C ASN A 281 7.96 -8.32 -25.72
N CYS A 282 7.87 -7.01 -25.96
CA CYS A 282 8.89 -6.06 -25.54
C CYS A 282 8.71 -5.75 -24.06
N GLU A 283 9.81 -5.57 -23.35
CA GLU A 283 9.75 -5.03 -22.00
C GLU A 283 9.18 -3.61 -22.06
N SER A 284 8.27 -3.36 -21.13
CA SER A 284 7.79 -2.01 -20.84
C SER A 284 8.54 -1.50 -19.61
N THR A 285 8.67 -0.19 -19.52
CA THR A 285 9.26 0.45 -18.36
C THR A 285 8.15 0.79 -17.37
N PHE A 286 8.35 0.39 -16.12
CA PHE A 286 7.41 0.64 -15.03
C PHE A 286 8.09 1.48 -13.96
N THR A 287 7.54 2.65 -13.68
CA THR A 287 8.00 3.53 -12.61
C THR A 287 6.93 3.62 -11.53
N MET A 288 7.14 2.92 -10.41
CA MET A 288 6.25 2.99 -9.26
C MET A 288 6.66 4.15 -8.37
N ALA A 289 5.68 4.89 -7.83
CA ALA A 289 5.95 6.00 -6.93
C ALA A 289 4.91 6.16 -5.81
N PHE A 290 5.39 6.54 -4.62
CA PHE A 290 4.58 6.98 -3.48
C PHE A 290 4.76 8.48 -3.28
N ASN A 291 3.66 9.16 -2.96
CA ASN A 291 3.69 10.58 -2.66
C ASN A 291 4.39 10.80 -1.33
N VAL A 292 5.28 11.79 -1.24
CA VAL A 292 5.84 12.16 0.06
C VAL A 292 4.80 13.02 0.80
N PRO A 293 4.38 12.68 2.04
CA PRO A 293 3.40 13.48 2.76
C PRO A 293 3.86 14.93 2.96
N ALA A 294 2.91 15.87 3.07
CA ALA A 294 3.20 17.30 3.20
C ALA A 294 4.24 17.65 4.28
N ALA A 295 4.21 16.96 5.43
CA ALA A 295 5.15 17.16 6.54
C ALA A 295 6.62 16.79 6.20
N PHE A 296 6.85 16.04 5.12
CA PHE A 296 8.16 15.58 4.67
C PHE A 296 8.58 16.17 3.32
N GLN A 297 7.78 17.08 2.73
CA GLN A 297 8.09 17.67 1.41
C GLN A 297 9.34 18.56 1.46
N ASP A 298 9.49 19.38 2.50
CA ASP A 298 10.66 20.26 2.62
C ASP A 298 11.93 19.48 3.00
N ASP A 299 11.80 18.58 3.99
CA ASP A 299 12.91 17.83 4.57
C ASP A 299 12.82 16.31 4.27
N THR A 300 12.71 15.97 2.98
CA THR A 300 12.53 14.58 2.51
C THR A 300 13.75 13.70 2.86
N PRO A 301 13.58 12.60 3.61
CA PRO A 301 14.66 11.63 3.87
C PRO A 301 15.21 11.07 2.55
N GLN A 302 16.52 10.92 2.44
CA GLN A 302 17.14 10.36 1.23
C GLN A 302 17.12 8.84 1.29
N PRO A 303 16.72 8.14 0.20
CA PRO A 303 16.81 6.70 0.14
C PRO A 303 18.25 6.20 0.29
N THR A 304 18.44 5.09 0.98
CA THR A 304 19.75 4.42 1.07
C THR A 304 19.92 3.27 0.07
N GLU A 305 18.83 2.86 -0.56
CA GLU A 305 18.82 1.82 -1.60
C GLU A 305 19.05 2.47 -2.96
N SER A 306 19.97 1.94 -3.76
CA SER A 306 20.49 2.61 -4.97
C SER A 306 19.48 2.76 -6.11
N ASP A 307 18.44 1.94 -6.14
CA ASP A 307 17.39 1.92 -7.16
C ASP A 307 16.07 2.56 -6.69
N VAL A 308 16.15 3.27 -5.56
CA VAL A 308 15.08 4.13 -5.03
C VAL A 308 15.57 5.57 -5.06
N THR A 309 14.80 6.46 -5.66
CA THR A 309 15.17 7.87 -5.85
C THR A 309 14.03 8.79 -5.46
N ILE A 310 14.34 10.04 -5.14
CA ILE A 310 13.35 11.10 -4.98
C ILE A 310 13.18 11.79 -6.34
N GLU A 311 11.94 11.92 -6.79
CA GLU A 311 11.53 12.63 -7.99
C GLU A 311 10.82 13.93 -7.61
N GLU A 312 11.24 15.05 -8.18
CA GLU A 312 10.49 16.30 -8.11
C GLU A 312 9.50 16.35 -9.27
N ARG A 313 8.31 15.77 -9.07
CA ARG A 313 7.30 15.74 -10.12
C ARG A 313 6.70 17.14 -10.29
N PRO A 314 6.79 17.75 -11.48
CA PRO A 314 6.21 19.06 -11.73
C PRO A 314 4.68 19.02 -11.61
N GLU A 315 4.04 20.18 -11.58
CA GLU A 315 2.59 20.26 -11.72
C GLU A 315 2.19 19.64 -13.05
N PHE A 316 1.16 18.79 -13.05
CA PHE A 316 0.72 18.08 -14.25
C PHE A 316 -0.78 17.80 -14.24
N LYS A 317 -1.35 17.70 -15.44
CA LYS A 317 -2.75 17.33 -15.64
C LYS A 317 -2.91 15.87 -16.00
N VAL A 318 -4.04 15.30 -15.62
CA VAL A 318 -4.47 13.97 -16.03
C VAL A 318 -5.96 13.91 -16.36
N LEU A 319 -6.30 12.99 -17.26
CA LEU A 319 -7.66 12.51 -17.48
C LEU A 319 -7.79 11.16 -16.77
N ALA A 320 -8.58 11.11 -15.71
CA ALA A 320 -8.66 9.98 -14.79
C ALA A 320 -10.01 9.26 -14.86
N ARG A 321 -9.99 7.95 -15.10
CA ARG A 321 -11.16 7.08 -14.95
C ARG A 321 -11.03 6.23 -13.70
N THR A 322 -12.09 6.19 -12.90
CA THR A 322 -12.19 5.32 -11.72
C THR A 322 -12.94 4.04 -12.03
N TYR A 323 -12.43 2.91 -11.55
CA TYR A 323 -13.07 1.60 -11.68
C TYR A 323 -12.89 0.76 -10.41
N GLY A 324 -13.79 -0.22 -10.27
CA GLY A 324 -13.84 -1.11 -9.10
C GLY A 324 -13.21 -2.48 -9.33
N GLY A 325 -13.17 -3.29 -8.27
CA GLY A 325 -12.69 -4.67 -8.32
C GLY A 325 -11.18 -4.82 -8.25
N PHE A 326 -10.68 -6.04 -8.46
CA PHE A 326 -9.24 -6.29 -8.54
C PHE A 326 -8.70 -5.86 -9.90
N SER A 327 -7.55 -5.19 -9.92
CA SER A 327 -6.87 -4.79 -11.14
C SER A 327 -5.74 -5.76 -11.48
N ASN A 328 -5.52 -5.96 -12.77
CA ASN A 328 -4.38 -6.64 -13.37
C ASN A 328 -4.07 -5.96 -14.72
N ASP A 329 -3.04 -6.37 -15.43
CA ASP A 329 -2.60 -5.74 -16.68
C ASP A 329 -3.74 -5.70 -17.71
N ARG A 330 -4.47 -6.82 -17.85
CA ARG A 330 -5.63 -6.93 -18.75
C ARG A 330 -6.75 -5.95 -18.38
N VAL A 331 -7.13 -5.88 -17.11
CA VAL A 331 -8.18 -4.97 -16.63
C VAL A 331 -7.75 -3.52 -16.78
N THR A 332 -6.50 -3.20 -16.45
CA THR A 332 -5.95 -1.85 -16.57
C THR A 332 -5.98 -1.38 -18.02
N GLN A 333 -5.58 -2.24 -18.97
CA GLN A 333 -5.64 -1.92 -20.40
C GLN A 333 -7.08 -1.79 -20.92
N GLN A 334 -8.01 -2.63 -20.44
CA GLN A 334 -9.41 -2.49 -20.79
C GLN A 334 -9.99 -1.15 -20.29
N GLU A 335 -9.69 -0.77 -19.05
CA GLU A 335 -10.18 0.49 -18.49
C GLU A 335 -9.51 1.71 -19.12
N ARG A 336 -8.25 1.58 -19.56
CA ARG A 336 -7.57 2.58 -20.38
C ARG A 336 -8.32 2.82 -21.69
N GLN A 337 -8.71 1.74 -22.37
CA GLN A 337 -9.50 1.83 -23.61
C GLN A 337 -10.86 2.46 -23.33
N ASN A 338 -11.55 2.02 -22.27
CA ASN A 338 -12.84 2.59 -21.86
C ASN A 338 -12.73 4.10 -21.54
N LEU A 339 -11.63 4.52 -20.89
CA LEU A 339 -11.34 5.93 -20.67
C LEU A 339 -11.23 6.66 -22.01
N PHE A 340 -10.35 6.22 -22.90
CA PHE A 340 -10.15 6.86 -24.21
C PHE A 340 -11.45 6.96 -25.02
N ASP A 341 -12.25 5.90 -25.05
CA ASP A 341 -13.54 5.88 -25.76
C ASP A 341 -14.56 6.86 -25.18
N SER A 342 -14.48 7.10 -23.87
CA SER A 342 -15.37 8.03 -23.16
C SER A 342 -14.94 9.51 -23.24
N LEU A 343 -13.71 9.80 -23.68
CA LEU A 343 -13.20 11.16 -23.79
C LEU A 343 -14.00 11.98 -24.81
N ALA A 344 -14.11 13.28 -24.56
CA ALA A 344 -14.58 14.22 -25.56
C ALA A 344 -13.59 14.28 -26.74
N GLU A 345 -14.06 14.64 -27.94
CA GLU A 345 -13.21 14.66 -29.14
C GLU A 345 -12.03 15.64 -29.04
N GLU A 346 -12.20 16.74 -28.31
CA GLU A 346 -11.13 17.68 -27.96
C GLU A 346 -10.05 17.05 -27.07
N ASP A 347 -10.44 16.22 -26.08
CA ASP A 347 -9.52 15.55 -25.17
C ASP A 347 -8.77 14.40 -25.84
N LYS A 348 -9.42 13.69 -26.76
CA LYS A 348 -8.77 12.63 -27.56
C LYS A 348 -7.59 13.17 -28.36
N GLN A 349 -7.63 14.44 -28.78
CA GLN A 349 -6.54 15.09 -29.50
C GLN A 349 -5.35 15.43 -28.59
N LEU A 350 -5.58 15.51 -27.27
CA LEU A 350 -4.54 15.84 -26.29
C LEU A 350 -3.75 14.62 -25.84
N VAL A 351 -4.29 13.41 -25.95
CA VAL A 351 -3.68 12.18 -25.41
C VAL A 351 -3.28 11.21 -26.50
N ASN A 352 -2.28 10.36 -26.23
CA ASN A 352 -1.93 9.25 -27.11
C ASN A 352 -2.58 7.95 -26.62
N GLN A 353 -3.46 7.36 -27.44
CA GLN A 353 -4.16 6.11 -27.12
C GLN A 353 -3.20 4.96 -26.79
N THR A 354 -2.02 4.90 -27.41
CA THR A 354 -1.01 3.84 -27.21
C THR A 354 0.22 4.31 -26.42
N GLY A 355 0.27 5.57 -26.02
CA GLY A 355 1.41 6.16 -25.30
C GLY A 355 1.52 5.77 -23.82
N PRO A 356 2.34 6.50 -23.05
CA PRO A 356 2.44 6.30 -21.61
C PRO A 356 1.15 6.63 -20.85
N TYR A 357 0.94 5.96 -19.72
CA TYR A 357 -0.24 6.12 -18.88
C TYR A 357 0.05 5.74 -17.43
N TYR A 358 -0.82 6.10 -16.50
CA TYR A 358 -0.72 5.65 -15.11
C TYR A 358 -1.76 4.60 -14.77
N TYR A 359 -1.35 3.65 -13.95
CA TYR A 359 -2.23 2.95 -13.02
C TYR A 359 -2.13 3.58 -11.63
N ALA A 360 -3.25 3.73 -10.92
CA ALA A 360 -3.29 4.24 -9.55
C ALA A 360 -4.14 3.33 -8.65
N GLY A 361 -3.49 2.67 -7.70
CA GLY A 361 -4.14 1.79 -6.71
C GLY A 361 -4.31 2.51 -5.37
N TYR A 362 -5.55 2.58 -4.86
CA TYR A 362 -5.84 3.26 -3.59
C TYR A 362 -5.99 2.30 -2.42
N ASP A 363 -6.37 1.05 -2.70
CA ASP A 363 -6.78 0.10 -1.70
C ASP A 363 -5.77 -1.04 -1.53
N PRO A 364 -5.51 -1.48 -0.30
CA PRO A 364 -4.56 -2.55 -0.04
C PRO A 364 -5.07 -3.90 -0.60
N PRO A 365 -4.18 -4.87 -0.88
CA PRO A 365 -4.52 -6.12 -1.57
C PRO A 365 -5.61 -6.95 -0.88
N PHE A 366 -5.82 -6.79 0.42
CA PHE A 366 -6.82 -7.51 1.22
C PHE A 366 -8.23 -6.90 1.21
N LYS A 367 -8.43 -5.69 0.66
CA LYS A 367 -9.78 -5.11 0.53
C LYS A 367 -10.55 -5.85 -0.57
N LEU A 368 -11.49 -6.71 -0.20
CA LEU A 368 -12.18 -7.59 -1.15
C LEU A 368 -13.33 -6.91 -1.92
N PHE A 369 -13.95 -5.85 -1.37
CA PHE A 369 -15.11 -5.16 -1.96
C PHE A 369 -14.92 -3.64 -1.97
N TYR A 370 -15.59 -2.97 -2.91
CA TYR A 370 -15.52 -1.49 -3.09
C TYR A 370 -14.08 -0.97 -3.21
N ARG A 371 -13.25 -1.73 -3.95
CA ARG A 371 -11.91 -1.28 -4.31
C ARG A 371 -12.00 -0.08 -5.26
N ARG A 372 -11.10 0.89 -5.10
CA ARG A 372 -10.89 2.01 -5.99
C ARG A 372 -9.54 1.82 -6.67
N ASN A 373 -9.58 1.65 -7.98
CA ASN A 373 -8.43 1.80 -8.84
C ASN A 373 -8.74 2.86 -9.87
N GLU A 374 -7.69 3.42 -10.45
CA GLU A 374 -7.82 4.38 -11.52
C GLU A 374 -6.80 4.12 -12.62
N VAL A 375 -7.16 4.55 -13.82
CA VAL A 375 -6.25 4.66 -14.95
C VAL A 375 -6.24 6.12 -15.38
N TRP A 376 -5.05 6.65 -15.62
CA TRP A 376 -4.88 8.05 -16.00
C TRP A 376 -4.18 8.14 -17.36
N MET A 377 -4.77 8.91 -18.27
CA MET A 377 -4.11 9.34 -19.50
C MET A 377 -3.58 10.76 -19.30
N ILE A 378 -2.42 11.02 -19.88
CA ILE A 378 -1.67 12.26 -19.67
C ILE A 378 -1.72 13.04 -20.99
N PRO A 379 -2.11 14.33 -20.97
CA PRO A 379 -1.98 15.18 -22.14
C PRO A 379 -0.51 15.24 -22.62
N GLN A 380 -0.28 15.21 -23.92
CA GLN A 380 1.06 15.19 -24.51
C GLN A 380 1.91 16.41 -24.13
N SER A 381 1.29 17.54 -23.79
CA SER A 381 1.98 18.72 -23.27
C SER A 381 2.67 18.47 -21.93
N GLU A 382 2.13 17.58 -21.10
CA GLU A 382 2.65 17.28 -19.76
C GLU A 382 3.79 16.25 -19.79
N LEU A 383 3.81 15.37 -20.81
CA LEU A 383 4.89 14.38 -20.99
C LEU A 383 6.25 15.02 -21.36
N ASN A 384 6.24 16.27 -21.84
CA ASN A 384 7.44 17.01 -22.24
C ASN A 384 7.97 17.94 -21.13
N LEU A 385 7.38 17.92 -19.93
CA LEU A 385 7.93 18.63 -18.79
C LEU A 385 9.17 17.88 -18.28
N PRO A 386 10.34 18.53 -18.13
CA PRO A 386 11.56 17.85 -17.72
C PRO A 386 11.38 17.26 -16.32
N LEU A 387 11.25 15.93 -16.25
CA LEU A 387 11.44 15.14 -15.04
C LEU A 387 12.95 15.09 -14.80
N ASP A 388 13.41 15.99 -13.93
CA ASP A 388 14.77 16.11 -13.42
C ASP A 388 15.88 16.48 -14.44
N ALA A 389 16.61 17.55 -14.13
CA ALA A 389 17.67 18.17 -14.93
C ALA A 389 18.97 17.34 -15.06
N GLU A 390 18.97 16.06 -14.68
CA GLU A 390 20.13 15.16 -14.80
C GLU A 390 20.00 14.10 -15.90
N SER A 391 18.87 14.02 -16.62
CA SER A 391 18.71 13.09 -17.74
C SER A 391 19.24 13.60 -19.09
N GLN A 392 19.68 14.87 -19.18
CA GLN A 392 20.09 15.49 -20.44
C GLN A 392 21.55 15.23 -20.86
N GLN A 393 22.30 14.36 -20.18
CA GLN A 393 23.64 13.93 -20.66
C GLN A 393 23.66 12.58 -21.37
N HIS A 394 22.52 11.91 -21.54
CA HIS A 394 22.42 10.68 -22.34
C HIS A 394 21.32 10.74 -23.41
N THR A 395 21.20 11.85 -24.13
CA THR A 395 20.32 11.96 -25.32
C THR A 395 21.05 12.54 -26.52
N THR A 396 22.14 11.89 -26.93
CA THR A 396 22.62 11.95 -28.33
C THR A 396 23.29 10.64 -28.74
N VAL A 397 22.55 9.54 -28.78
CA VAL A 397 22.69 8.50 -29.83
C VAL A 397 21.33 7.81 -29.95
N ALA A 398 20.69 7.93 -31.12
CA ALA A 398 19.56 7.08 -31.45
C ALA A 398 20.02 5.61 -31.38
N LYS A 399 19.57 4.86 -30.36
CA LYS A 399 19.79 3.42 -30.29
C LYS A 399 19.01 2.77 -31.45
N PRO A 400 19.60 1.83 -32.21
CA PRO A 400 18.90 1.19 -33.31
C PRO A 400 17.70 0.42 -32.76
N ILE A 401 16.65 0.36 -33.57
CA ILE A 401 15.50 -0.53 -33.38
C ILE A 401 16.03 -1.96 -33.34
N SER A 402 16.22 -2.49 -32.13
CA SER A 402 16.35 -3.93 -31.91
C SER A 402 14.95 -4.50 -32.07
N SER A 403 14.69 -5.18 -33.18
CA SER A 403 13.49 -6.00 -33.30
C SER A 403 13.59 -7.12 -32.26
N CYS A 404 12.52 -7.31 -31.50
CA CYS A 404 12.40 -8.42 -30.55
C CYS A 404 11.97 -9.73 -31.26
N ASP A 405 12.22 -9.86 -32.57
CA ASP A 405 11.73 -10.98 -33.41
C ASP A 405 12.74 -12.11 -33.64
N GLU A 406 13.99 -12.01 -33.18
CA GLU A 406 15.00 -13.06 -33.44
C GLU A 406 15.14 -14.09 -32.32
N LYS A 407 14.05 -14.75 -31.90
CA LYS A 407 14.12 -16.05 -31.21
C LYS A 407 12.84 -16.85 -31.45
N ASN A 408 12.66 -17.40 -32.66
CA ASN A 408 11.91 -18.63 -32.94
C ASN A 408 11.82 -18.88 -34.46
N GLU A 409 12.93 -19.23 -35.11
CA GLU A 409 12.85 -19.93 -36.41
C GLU A 409 14.19 -20.60 -36.75
N SER A 410 14.48 -21.72 -36.09
CA SER A 410 15.29 -22.81 -36.67
C SER A 410 15.12 -24.05 -35.80
N ASP A 411 14.16 -24.89 -36.15
CA ASP A 411 14.31 -26.35 -36.14
C ASP A 411 13.12 -26.94 -36.91
N ASN A 412 13.42 -27.35 -38.13
CA ASN A 412 12.55 -28.12 -39.02
C ASN A 412 13.17 -29.50 -39.22
#